data_AF-V4M824-F1
#
_entry.id   AF-V4M824-F1
#
_cell.length_a   1.000
_cell.length_b   1.000
_cell.length_c   1.000
_cell.angle_alpha   90.00
_cell.angle_beta   90.00
_cell.angle_gamma   90.00
#
_symmetry.space_group_name_H-M   'P 1'
#
loop_
_entity.id
_entity.type
_entity.pdbx_description
1 polymer ?
#
loop_
_entity_poly.entity_id
_entity_poly.type
_entity_poly.pdbx_seq_one_letter_code
_entity_poly.pdbx_strand_id
1 'polypeptide(L)'
;MATTTTLRTLRFVFVMMMSFTVLMGHHCSAKIYKVGDSEGWTAKADTYYDWAQRNEFNVGDSLLFEYDRNVNDVTQVSSALAYDSCDSSSPKAVYNTGNDTVTLKEPGYHYFISSNHAQCVAGQKLEVLVVRYDPSRPRKIFPFGNTYKVGDSNEWSVPKENDLYYKWSEEKQFHVGDSLLFYYDDEVNDILEVNSDLEFKSCDPSSPLAVHSSGQDLIRLTKPGIHYFITSKTGHCEDGLKLRVVVRPLHRAIREKRKLSPLDRLIKWLQSFRPHPHH
;
A
#
# COMPACT_ATOMS: atom_id res chain seq x y z
N MET A 1 43.39 41.56 -17.28
CA MET A 1 42.02 42.09 -17.06
C MET A 1 41.13 41.50 -18.14
N ALA A 2 40.18 40.62 -17.79
CA ALA A 2 39.17 40.19 -18.76
C ALA A 2 38.26 41.38 -19.09
N THR A 3 38.03 41.66 -20.37
CA THR A 3 37.16 42.77 -20.80
C THR A 3 35.71 42.47 -20.43
N THR A 4 34.94 43.50 -20.09
CA THR A 4 33.54 43.38 -19.62
C THR A 4 32.66 42.55 -20.58
N THR A 5 33.00 42.53 -21.87
CA THR A 5 32.36 41.71 -22.91
C THR A 5 32.64 40.22 -22.72
N THR A 6 33.90 39.82 -22.48
CA THR A 6 34.26 38.41 -22.24
C THR A 6 33.60 37.83 -20.98
N LEU A 7 33.46 38.62 -19.91
CA LEU A 7 32.78 38.18 -18.68
C LEU A 7 31.27 38.04 -18.87
N ARG A 8 30.65 38.85 -19.75
CA ARG A 8 29.22 38.75 -20.10
C ARG A 8 28.92 37.52 -20.94
N THR A 9 29.74 37.22 -21.96
CA THR A 9 29.57 36.03 -22.79
C THR A 9 29.76 34.75 -21.97
N LEU A 10 30.77 34.72 -21.09
CA LEU A 10 31.02 33.57 -20.22
C LEU A 10 29.87 33.32 -19.23
N ARG A 11 29.29 34.38 -18.67
CA ARG A 11 28.08 34.29 -17.83
C ARG A 11 26.87 33.77 -18.60
N PHE A 12 26.67 34.22 -19.83
CA PHE A 12 25.55 33.77 -20.65
C PHE A 12 25.66 32.29 -21.01
N VAL A 13 26.87 31.83 -21.37
CA VAL A 13 27.15 30.40 -21.63
C VAL A 13 26.97 29.56 -20.38
N PHE A 14 27.40 30.03 -19.21
CA PHE A 14 27.25 29.31 -17.95
C PHE A 14 25.77 29.19 -17.52
N VAL A 15 24.96 30.23 -17.72
CA VAL A 15 23.51 30.20 -17.48
C VAL A 15 22.81 29.26 -18.46
N MET A 16 23.18 29.27 -19.73
CA MET A 16 22.67 28.33 -20.75
C MET A 16 22.98 26.87 -20.37
N MET A 17 24.23 26.57 -20.00
CA MET A 17 24.65 25.23 -19.58
C MET A 17 23.93 24.75 -18.31
N MET A 18 23.70 25.63 -17.33
CA MET A 18 22.91 25.31 -16.13
C MET A 18 21.42 25.13 -16.43
N SER A 19 20.87 25.82 -17.44
CA SER A 19 19.49 25.61 -17.86
C SER A 19 19.30 24.28 -18.61
N PHE A 20 20.31 23.84 -19.36
CA PHE A 20 20.27 22.58 -20.10
C PHE A 20 20.41 21.35 -19.17
N THR A 21 21.17 21.45 -18.08
CA THR A 21 21.25 20.37 -17.07
C THR A 21 19.99 20.22 -16.23
N VAL A 22 19.24 21.30 -15.99
CA VAL A 22 17.94 21.26 -15.28
C VAL A 22 16.83 20.63 -16.15
N LEU A 23 16.94 20.68 -17.48
CA LEU A 23 15.97 20.09 -18.41
C LEU A 23 16.19 18.58 -18.66
N MET A 24 17.36 18.03 -18.30
CA MET A 24 17.69 16.60 -18.49
C MET A 24 17.31 15.70 -17.30
N GLY A 25 16.58 16.23 -16.31
CA GLY A 25 16.42 15.61 -14.98
C GLY A 25 15.17 14.76 -14.72
N HIS A 26 14.31 14.45 -15.70
CA HIS A 26 13.13 13.61 -15.45
C HIS A 26 13.04 12.44 -16.43
N HIS A 27 13.93 11.46 -16.25
CA HIS A 27 13.70 10.12 -16.80
C HIS A 27 12.58 9.45 -16.00
N CYS A 28 11.36 9.44 -16.56
CA CYS A 28 10.28 8.57 -16.10
C CYS A 28 10.54 7.16 -16.66
N SER A 29 11.54 6.46 -16.11
CA SER A 29 11.82 5.07 -16.51
C SER A 29 10.86 4.13 -15.79
N ALA A 30 10.16 3.28 -16.55
CA ALA A 30 9.48 2.12 -16.01
C ALA A 30 10.48 1.21 -15.28
N LYS A 31 10.10 0.68 -14.13
CA LYS A 31 10.90 -0.27 -13.34
C LYS A 31 10.45 -1.70 -13.63
N ILE A 32 11.41 -2.63 -13.61
CA ILE A 32 11.16 -4.07 -13.66
C ILE A 32 11.39 -4.64 -12.27
N TYR A 33 10.43 -5.42 -11.78
CA TYR A 33 10.42 -6.06 -10.47
C TYR A 33 10.51 -7.56 -10.62
N LYS A 34 11.59 -8.17 -10.13
CA LYS A 34 11.72 -9.63 -10.11
C LYS A 34 10.90 -10.22 -8.97
N VAL A 35 9.83 -10.93 -9.31
CA VAL A 35 8.88 -11.50 -8.35
C VAL A 35 9.57 -12.60 -7.55
N GLY A 36 9.52 -12.49 -6.21
CA GLY A 36 10.20 -13.42 -5.31
C GLY A 36 11.73 -13.26 -5.23
N ASP A 37 12.27 -12.17 -5.79
CA ASP A 37 13.69 -11.83 -5.77
C ASP A 37 14.60 -12.97 -6.28
N SER A 38 15.54 -13.48 -5.47
CA SER A 38 16.44 -14.57 -5.86
C SER A 38 15.73 -15.91 -6.05
N GLU A 39 14.60 -16.09 -5.37
CA GLU A 39 13.88 -17.37 -5.31
C GLU A 39 12.92 -17.56 -6.48
N GLY A 40 12.54 -16.47 -7.15
CA GLY A 40 11.61 -16.51 -8.28
C GLY A 40 10.17 -16.87 -7.87
N TRP A 41 9.41 -17.34 -8.86
CA TRP A 41 8.00 -17.69 -8.75
C TRP A 41 7.83 -19.20 -8.43
N THR A 42 7.72 -19.51 -7.15
CA THR A 42 7.56 -20.84 -6.55
C THR A 42 6.56 -20.82 -5.37
N ALA A 43 5.98 -21.95 -4.98
CA ALA A 43 5.05 -22.02 -3.85
C ALA A 43 5.75 -21.82 -2.51
N LYS A 44 5.39 -20.71 -1.86
CA LYS A 44 5.82 -20.33 -0.54
C LYS A 44 4.73 -19.49 0.11
N ALA A 45 4.26 -19.93 1.27
CA ALA A 45 3.42 -19.10 2.12
C ALA A 45 4.15 -17.78 2.46
N ASP A 46 3.38 -16.71 2.57
CA ASP A 46 3.76 -15.38 3.10
C ASP A 46 4.82 -14.59 2.30
N THR A 47 5.43 -15.19 1.28
CA THR A 47 6.58 -14.60 0.59
C THR A 47 6.16 -13.47 -0.35
N TYR A 48 5.15 -13.69 -1.20
CA TYR A 48 4.75 -12.70 -2.21
C TYR A 48 4.02 -11.51 -1.62
N TYR A 49 3.31 -11.74 -0.52
CA TYR A 49 2.67 -10.68 0.23
C TYR A 49 3.73 -9.68 0.76
N ASP A 50 4.72 -10.16 1.52
CA ASP A 50 5.81 -9.31 2.04
C ASP A 50 6.68 -8.69 0.94
N TRP A 51 6.86 -9.42 -0.17
CA TRP A 51 7.56 -8.91 -1.35
C TRP A 51 6.79 -7.75 -1.99
N ALA A 52 5.47 -7.88 -2.19
CA ALA A 52 4.64 -6.85 -2.77
C ALA A 52 4.63 -5.58 -1.90
N GLN A 53 4.56 -5.73 -0.57
CA GLN A 53 4.57 -4.60 0.38
C GLN A 53 5.86 -3.78 0.33
N ARG A 54 7.00 -4.41 0.03
CA ARG A 54 8.30 -3.74 -0.06
C ARG A 54 8.52 -2.97 -1.36
N ASN A 55 7.59 -3.10 -2.31
CA ASN A 55 7.68 -2.54 -3.65
C ASN A 55 6.52 -1.58 -3.94
N GLU A 56 6.75 -0.59 -4.81
CA GLU A 56 5.73 0.39 -5.24
C GLU A 56 5.54 0.27 -6.75
N PHE A 57 4.36 -0.16 -7.16
CA PHE A 57 4.08 -0.42 -8.56
C PHE A 57 3.34 0.75 -9.20
N ASN A 58 3.93 1.31 -10.25
CA ASN A 58 3.33 2.36 -11.05
C ASN A 58 2.86 1.82 -12.39
N VAL A 59 1.87 2.48 -12.99
CA VAL A 59 1.50 2.22 -14.38
C VAL A 59 2.73 2.40 -15.27
N GLY A 60 3.02 1.38 -16.07
CA GLY A 60 4.21 1.28 -16.93
C GLY A 60 5.30 0.36 -16.37
N ASP A 61 5.34 0.12 -15.06
CA ASP A 61 6.26 -0.86 -14.46
C ASP A 61 5.95 -2.28 -14.95
N SER A 62 6.90 -3.19 -14.77
CA SER A 62 6.73 -4.60 -15.16
C SER A 62 7.14 -5.57 -14.06
N LEU A 63 6.46 -6.71 -14.00
CA LEU A 63 6.77 -7.84 -13.14
C LEU A 63 7.49 -8.92 -13.95
N LEU A 64 8.64 -9.38 -13.48
CA LEU A 64 9.42 -10.46 -14.07
C LEU A 64 9.22 -11.73 -13.22
N PHE A 65 8.63 -12.75 -13.83
CA PHE A 65 8.38 -14.05 -13.21
C PHE A 65 9.34 -15.09 -13.79
N GLU A 66 10.16 -15.71 -12.93
CA GLU A 66 11.06 -16.80 -13.30
C GLU A 66 10.67 -18.07 -12.54
N TYR A 67 10.43 -19.17 -13.24
CA TYR A 67 9.93 -20.41 -12.65
C TYR A 67 10.16 -21.64 -13.54
N ASP A 68 10.01 -22.83 -12.97
CA ASP A 68 9.98 -24.08 -13.75
C ASP A 68 8.64 -24.21 -14.48
N ARG A 69 8.67 -23.96 -15.80
CA ARG A 69 7.50 -24.02 -16.68
C ARG A 69 6.84 -25.39 -16.80
N ASN A 70 7.50 -26.47 -16.35
CA ASN A 70 6.90 -27.81 -16.34
C ASN A 70 5.96 -28.01 -15.15
N VAL A 71 6.06 -27.15 -14.13
CA VAL A 71 5.32 -27.26 -12.87
C VAL A 71 4.32 -26.12 -12.71
N ASN A 72 4.69 -24.92 -13.15
CA ASN A 72 3.97 -23.69 -12.88
C ASN A 72 3.73 -22.87 -14.15
N ASP A 73 2.82 -21.91 -14.02
CA ASP A 73 2.62 -20.81 -14.94
C ASP A 73 2.39 -19.51 -14.15
N VAL A 74 2.10 -18.44 -14.87
CA VAL A 74 1.55 -17.21 -14.29
C VAL A 74 0.20 -16.96 -14.93
N THR A 75 -0.85 -17.09 -14.15
CA THR A 75 -2.23 -16.85 -14.56
C THR A 75 -2.72 -15.55 -13.92
N GLN A 76 -3.04 -14.55 -14.74
CA GLN A 76 -3.67 -13.33 -14.27
C GLN A 76 -5.19 -13.53 -14.16
N VAL A 77 -5.77 -13.23 -13.01
CA VAL A 77 -7.22 -13.33 -12.75
C VAL A 77 -7.84 -11.95 -12.56
N SER A 78 -9.16 -11.87 -12.75
CA SER A 78 -9.89 -10.59 -12.80
C SER A 78 -10.39 -10.08 -11.45
N SER A 79 -10.34 -10.90 -10.39
CA SER A 79 -10.96 -10.59 -9.10
C SER A 79 -10.20 -11.17 -7.93
N ALA A 80 -10.30 -10.51 -6.77
CA ALA A 80 -9.83 -11.04 -5.48
C ALA A 80 -10.42 -12.42 -5.19
N LEU A 81 -11.72 -12.64 -5.44
CA LEU A 81 -12.36 -13.94 -5.18
C LEU A 81 -11.65 -15.11 -5.91
N ALA A 82 -11.41 -14.97 -7.21
CA ALA A 82 -10.68 -15.99 -7.99
C ALA A 82 -9.23 -16.15 -7.54
N TYR A 83 -8.61 -15.09 -7.04
CA TYR A 83 -7.27 -15.14 -6.46
C TYR A 83 -7.24 -15.89 -5.12
N ASP A 84 -8.23 -15.62 -4.26
CA ASP A 84 -8.35 -16.21 -2.94
C ASP A 84 -8.65 -17.70 -3.02
N SER A 85 -9.60 -18.08 -3.90
CA SER A 85 -9.99 -19.47 -4.14
C SER A 85 -9.06 -20.23 -5.08
N CYS A 86 -8.00 -19.59 -5.58
CA CYS A 86 -7.11 -20.17 -6.60
C CYS A 86 -7.87 -20.71 -7.82
N ASP A 87 -8.90 -19.99 -8.26
CA ASP A 87 -9.71 -20.30 -9.42
C ASP A 87 -9.06 -19.77 -10.71
N SER A 88 -8.47 -20.68 -11.46
CA SER A 88 -7.85 -20.43 -12.76
C SER A 88 -8.77 -20.73 -13.95
N SER A 89 -10.05 -21.03 -13.73
CA SER A 89 -10.99 -21.46 -14.78
C SER A 89 -11.30 -20.39 -15.84
N SER A 90 -11.22 -19.12 -15.45
CA SER A 90 -11.53 -17.97 -16.31
C SER A 90 -10.42 -16.92 -16.28
N PRO A 91 -9.24 -17.22 -16.86
CA PRO A 91 -8.09 -16.35 -16.76
C PRO A 91 -8.25 -15.09 -17.63
N LYS A 92 -7.74 -13.96 -17.16
CA LYS A 92 -7.58 -12.74 -17.96
C LYS A 92 -6.40 -12.88 -18.94
N ALA A 93 -5.34 -13.54 -18.50
CA ALA A 93 -4.16 -13.87 -19.30
C ALA A 93 -3.41 -15.05 -18.67
N VAL A 94 -2.68 -15.80 -19.49
CA VAL A 94 -1.81 -16.90 -19.04
C VAL A 94 -0.43 -16.73 -19.70
N TYR A 95 0.61 -16.85 -18.89
CA TYR A 95 2.01 -16.78 -19.31
C TYR A 95 2.72 -18.06 -18.86
N ASN A 96 3.44 -18.73 -19.76
CA ASN A 96 3.91 -20.11 -19.55
C ASN A 96 5.31 -20.39 -20.15
N THR A 97 6.15 -19.34 -20.27
CA THR A 97 7.49 -19.49 -20.84
C THR A 97 8.53 -19.92 -19.81
N GLY A 98 8.26 -19.70 -18.52
CA GLY A 98 9.22 -19.88 -17.42
C GLY A 98 10.07 -18.64 -17.13
N ASN A 99 9.98 -17.62 -17.98
CA ASN A 99 10.63 -16.31 -17.80
C ASN A 99 9.75 -15.22 -18.44
N ASP A 100 8.67 -14.87 -17.76
CA ASP A 100 7.63 -13.98 -18.29
C ASP A 100 7.74 -12.59 -17.71
N THR A 101 7.66 -11.58 -18.58
CA THR A 101 7.58 -10.17 -18.17
C THR A 101 6.18 -9.62 -18.42
N VAL A 102 5.51 -9.19 -17.37
CA VAL A 102 4.14 -8.64 -17.41
C VAL A 102 4.17 -7.15 -17.13
N THR A 103 3.80 -6.32 -18.10
CA THR A 103 3.69 -4.87 -17.93
C THR A 103 2.36 -4.47 -17.29
N LEU A 104 2.41 -3.63 -16.27
CA LEU A 104 1.28 -3.11 -15.51
C LEU A 104 0.70 -1.87 -16.22
N LYS A 105 -0.29 -2.10 -17.07
CA LYS A 105 -0.82 -1.08 -18.00
C LYS A 105 -1.90 -0.18 -17.39
N GLU A 106 -2.54 -0.62 -16.32
CA GLU A 106 -3.70 0.04 -15.72
C GLU A 106 -3.47 0.21 -14.21
N PRO A 107 -4.03 1.25 -13.59
CA PRO A 107 -4.05 1.35 -12.14
C PRO A 107 -5.11 0.42 -11.54
N GLY A 108 -4.93 0.08 -10.27
CA GLY A 108 -5.82 -0.80 -9.52
C GLY A 108 -5.11 -2.07 -9.05
N TYR A 109 -5.88 -3.00 -8.49
CA TYR A 109 -5.37 -4.29 -8.08
C TYR A 109 -5.21 -5.22 -9.27
N HIS A 110 -4.07 -5.92 -9.30
CA HIS A 110 -3.79 -6.99 -10.24
C HIS A 110 -3.45 -8.26 -9.47
N TYR A 111 -4.07 -9.36 -9.88
CA TYR A 111 -3.98 -10.65 -9.21
C TYR A 111 -3.33 -11.67 -10.12
N PHE A 112 -2.34 -12.39 -9.61
CA PHE A 112 -1.60 -13.43 -10.31
C PHE A 112 -1.57 -14.69 -9.45
N ILE A 113 -1.82 -15.84 -10.05
CA ILE A 113 -1.79 -17.15 -9.40
C ILE A 113 -1.03 -18.14 -10.27
N SER A 114 -0.53 -19.23 -9.69
CA SER A 114 -0.22 -20.43 -10.47
C SER A 114 -1.52 -21.17 -10.78
N SER A 115 -1.73 -21.62 -12.03
CA SER A 115 -2.89 -22.46 -12.37
C SER A 115 -2.81 -23.85 -11.73
N ASN A 116 -1.62 -24.26 -11.27
CA ASN A 116 -1.46 -25.42 -10.42
C ASN A 116 -2.07 -25.15 -9.05
N HIS A 117 -3.29 -25.64 -8.86
CA HIS A 117 -4.11 -25.34 -7.67
C HIS A 117 -3.38 -25.66 -6.36
N ALA A 118 -2.64 -26.77 -6.27
CA ALA A 118 -1.88 -27.11 -5.08
C ALA A 118 -0.76 -26.10 -4.76
N GLN A 119 -0.08 -25.58 -5.79
CA GLN A 119 0.96 -24.57 -5.63
C GLN A 119 0.36 -23.21 -5.24
N CYS A 120 -0.77 -22.83 -5.84
CA CYS A 120 -1.46 -21.59 -5.49
C CYS A 120 -1.94 -21.60 -4.03
N VAL A 121 -2.59 -22.69 -3.59
CA VAL A 121 -3.04 -22.86 -2.20
C VAL A 121 -1.85 -22.86 -1.23
N ALA A 122 -0.70 -23.41 -1.65
CA ALA A 122 0.56 -23.33 -0.89
C ALA A 122 1.24 -21.94 -0.94
N GLY A 123 0.56 -20.91 -1.44
CA GLY A 123 1.00 -19.52 -1.41
C GLY A 123 1.62 -18.99 -2.71
N GLN A 124 1.62 -19.75 -3.82
CA GLN A 124 2.08 -19.25 -5.12
C GLN A 124 1.04 -18.33 -5.79
N LYS A 125 0.76 -17.21 -5.13
CA LYS A 125 -0.17 -16.17 -5.57
C LYS A 125 0.37 -14.79 -5.17
N LEU A 126 0.17 -13.80 -6.03
CA LEU A 126 0.64 -12.42 -5.87
C LEU A 126 -0.49 -11.43 -6.18
N GLU A 127 -0.75 -10.55 -5.23
CA GLU A 127 -1.56 -9.34 -5.41
C GLU A 127 -0.63 -8.11 -5.46
N VAL A 128 -0.84 -7.23 -6.44
CA VAL A 128 -0.16 -5.92 -6.50
C VAL A 128 -1.16 -4.79 -6.71
N LEU A 129 -0.97 -3.70 -5.97
CA LEU A 129 -1.70 -2.44 -6.18
C LEU A 129 -0.88 -1.50 -7.05
N VAL A 130 -1.41 -1.19 -8.23
CA VAL A 130 -0.77 -0.31 -9.22
C VAL A 130 -1.38 1.08 -9.17
N VAL A 131 -0.55 2.10 -9.07
CA VAL A 131 -1.00 3.51 -9.05
C VAL A 131 -0.55 4.27 -10.30
N ARG A 132 -1.30 5.31 -10.69
CA ARG A 132 -0.84 6.20 -11.77
C ARG A 132 0.32 7.04 -11.24
N TYR A 133 1.39 7.14 -12.03
CA TYR A 133 2.47 8.07 -11.76
C TYR A 133 1.93 9.52 -11.81
N ASP A 134 1.99 10.21 -10.67
CA ASP A 134 1.57 11.60 -10.53
C ASP A 134 2.81 12.45 -10.15
N PRO A 135 3.41 13.18 -11.10
CA PRO A 135 4.60 14.01 -10.83
C PRO A 135 4.32 15.23 -9.94
N SER A 136 3.05 15.58 -9.71
CA SER A 136 2.64 16.67 -8.82
C SER A 136 2.41 16.21 -7.38
N ARG A 137 2.22 14.90 -7.17
CA ARG A 137 2.32 14.29 -5.86
C ARG A 137 3.80 14.11 -5.57
N PRO A 138 4.37 14.76 -4.53
CA PRO A 138 5.68 14.34 -4.04
C PRO A 138 5.59 12.82 -3.83
N ARG A 139 6.55 12.05 -4.37
CA ARG A 139 6.63 10.59 -4.18
C ARG A 139 6.22 10.33 -2.75
N LYS A 140 5.02 9.79 -2.56
CA LYS A 140 4.60 9.39 -1.23
C LYS A 140 5.45 8.15 -0.98
N ILE A 141 6.63 8.37 -0.41
CA ILE A 141 7.08 7.50 0.65
C ILE A 141 5.94 7.58 1.67
N PHE A 142 4.86 6.82 1.45
CA PHE A 142 4.18 6.23 2.59
C PHE A 142 5.31 5.44 3.21
N PRO A 143 5.88 5.89 4.35
CA PRO A 143 6.79 5.02 5.07
C PRO A 143 6.03 3.70 5.23
N PHE A 144 6.69 2.59 4.92
CA PHE A 144 6.18 1.24 5.15
C PHE A 144 5.35 1.27 6.44
N GLY A 145 4.03 1.13 6.29
CA GLY A 145 3.15 1.11 7.45
C GLY A 145 3.51 -0.12 8.26
N ASN A 146 3.41 -0.03 9.58
CA ASN A 146 3.65 -1.20 10.41
C ASN A 146 2.57 -2.24 10.14
N THR A 147 2.97 -3.51 10.06
CA THR A 147 2.04 -4.64 10.07
C THR A 147 1.87 -5.12 11.50
N TYR A 148 0.62 -5.19 11.97
CA TYR A 148 0.29 -5.66 13.31
C TYR A 148 -0.42 -7.01 13.22
N LYS A 149 0.19 -8.07 13.77
CA LYS A 149 -0.49 -9.38 13.91
C LYS A 149 -1.57 -9.28 14.97
N VAL A 150 -2.83 -9.35 14.57
CA VAL A 150 -3.99 -9.20 15.47
C VAL A 150 -4.02 -10.37 16.47
N GLY A 151 -4.13 -10.03 17.76
CA GLY A 151 -4.11 -11.01 18.85
C GLY A 151 -2.72 -11.54 19.21
N ASP A 152 -1.66 -11.11 18.51
CA ASP A 152 -0.27 -11.57 18.65
C ASP A 152 -0.15 -13.10 18.59
N SER A 153 0.05 -13.78 19.72
CA SER A 153 0.11 -15.25 19.81
C SER A 153 -1.26 -15.92 19.90
N ASN A 154 -2.32 -15.17 20.18
CA ASN A 154 -3.69 -15.69 20.31
C ASN A 154 -4.44 -15.69 18.97
N GLU A 155 -3.87 -15.04 17.95
CA GLU A 155 -4.44 -14.94 16.61
C GLU A 155 -5.86 -14.36 16.65
N TRP A 156 -6.63 -14.47 15.56
CA TRP A 156 -8.02 -14.05 15.53
C TRP A 156 -8.93 -15.20 15.95
N SER A 157 -9.03 -15.41 17.26
CA SER A 157 -9.86 -16.44 17.89
C SER A 157 -10.62 -15.91 19.10
N VAL A 158 -11.70 -16.60 19.49
CA VAL A 158 -12.51 -16.23 20.67
C VAL A 158 -11.58 -16.16 21.88
N PRO A 159 -11.42 -14.98 22.50
CA PRO A 159 -10.39 -14.79 23.51
C PRO A 159 -10.83 -15.42 24.83
N LYS A 160 -9.87 -15.93 25.60
CA LYS A 160 -10.14 -16.42 26.98
C LYS A 160 -10.51 -15.27 27.93
N GLU A 161 -10.01 -14.07 27.65
CA GLU A 161 -10.31 -12.84 28.37
C GLU A 161 -11.03 -11.87 27.41
N ASN A 162 -12.26 -11.48 27.73
CA ASN A 162 -13.11 -10.69 26.83
C ASN A 162 -12.51 -9.32 26.43
N ASP A 163 -11.53 -8.80 27.16
CA ASP A 163 -10.88 -7.51 26.89
C ASP A 163 -9.54 -7.63 26.14
N LEU A 164 -9.16 -8.82 25.68
CA LEU A 164 -7.90 -9.09 24.99
C LEU A 164 -7.66 -8.15 23.80
N TYR A 165 -8.60 -8.08 22.86
CA TYR A 165 -8.44 -7.24 21.65
C TYR A 165 -8.50 -5.75 21.97
N TYR A 166 -9.25 -5.36 23.00
CA TYR A 166 -9.27 -4.00 23.49
C TYR A 166 -7.88 -3.60 24.02
N LYS A 167 -7.31 -4.36 24.96
CA LYS A 167 -5.96 -4.14 25.49
C LYS A 167 -4.91 -4.16 24.37
N TRP A 168 -4.97 -5.18 23.52
CA TRP A 168 -4.06 -5.34 22.37
C TRP A 168 -4.05 -4.10 21.48
N SER A 169 -5.21 -3.49 21.22
CA SER A 169 -5.33 -2.31 20.39
C SER A 169 -4.82 -1.03 21.06
N GLU A 170 -5.05 -0.87 22.38
CA GLU A 170 -4.66 0.31 23.14
C GLU A 170 -3.13 0.41 23.37
N GLU A 171 -2.43 -0.72 23.32
CA GLU A 171 -0.95 -0.76 23.37
C GLU A 171 -0.28 -0.30 22.06
N LYS A 172 -1.06 -0.12 21.00
CA LYS A 172 -0.56 0.11 19.64
C LYS A 172 -0.92 1.51 19.14
N GLN A 173 -0.10 2.03 18.23
CA GLN A 173 -0.34 3.33 17.61
C GLN A 173 -0.45 3.18 16.10
N PHE A 174 -1.69 3.02 15.64
CA PHE A 174 -2.00 2.86 14.22
C PHE A 174 -1.99 4.22 13.51
N HIS A 175 -1.37 4.24 12.34
CA HIS A 175 -1.32 5.37 11.42
C HIS A 175 -1.89 4.98 10.06
N VAL A 176 -2.36 5.98 9.31
CA VAL A 176 -2.73 5.79 7.91
C VAL A 176 -1.54 5.22 7.14
N GLY A 177 -1.75 4.05 6.54
CA GLY A 177 -0.74 3.29 5.81
C GLY A 177 -0.36 1.97 6.48
N ASP A 178 -0.58 1.84 7.80
CA ASP A 178 -0.39 0.61 8.58
C ASP A 178 -1.37 -0.48 8.16
N SER A 179 -1.10 -1.72 8.57
CA SER A 179 -1.89 -2.90 8.22
C SER A 179 -2.16 -3.80 9.42
N LEU A 180 -3.32 -4.43 9.43
CA LEU A 180 -3.71 -5.47 10.38
C LEU A 180 -3.59 -6.83 9.68
N LEU A 181 -2.79 -7.74 10.24
CA LEU A 181 -2.63 -9.11 9.76
C LEU A 181 -3.40 -10.05 10.67
N PHE A 182 -4.44 -10.66 10.15
CA PHE A 182 -5.24 -11.65 10.85
C PHE A 182 -4.82 -13.05 10.43
N TYR A 183 -4.75 -13.96 11.39
CA TYR A 183 -4.63 -15.40 11.17
C TYR A 183 -5.77 -16.07 11.91
N TYR A 184 -6.48 -17.01 11.28
CA TYR A 184 -7.58 -17.76 11.88
C TYR A 184 -7.93 -18.98 11.04
N ASP A 185 -8.69 -19.89 11.64
CA ASP A 185 -9.36 -20.98 10.93
C ASP A 185 -10.57 -20.42 10.16
N ASP A 186 -10.48 -20.41 8.82
CA ASP A 186 -11.47 -19.86 7.90
C ASP A 186 -12.75 -20.70 7.77
N GLU A 187 -12.75 -21.93 8.27
CA GLU A 187 -13.98 -22.72 8.44
C GLU A 187 -14.76 -22.27 9.69
N VAL A 188 -14.10 -21.58 10.63
CA VAL A 188 -14.65 -21.20 11.93
C VAL A 188 -15.03 -19.73 12.00
N ASN A 189 -14.14 -18.84 11.55
CA ASN A 189 -14.27 -17.39 11.68
C ASN A 189 -14.12 -16.68 10.34
N ASP A 190 -14.50 -15.41 10.33
CA ASP A 190 -14.23 -14.44 9.27
C ASP A 190 -13.95 -13.06 9.91
N ILE A 191 -13.79 -12.05 9.06
CA ILE A 191 -13.62 -10.66 9.47
C ILE A 191 -14.54 -9.77 8.64
N LEU A 192 -15.43 -9.06 9.33
CA LEU A 192 -16.30 -8.04 8.78
C LEU A 192 -15.82 -6.68 9.28
N GLU A 193 -15.52 -5.75 8.37
CA GLU A 193 -15.39 -4.34 8.72
C GLU A 193 -16.79 -3.72 8.80
N VAL A 194 -17.15 -3.14 9.92
CA VAL A 194 -18.48 -2.51 10.14
C VAL A 194 -18.36 -0.99 10.25
N ASN A 195 -19.45 -0.29 9.95
CA ASN A 195 -19.40 1.15 9.74
C ASN A 195 -19.49 1.95 11.04
N SER A 196 -20.14 1.40 12.06
CA SER A 196 -20.51 2.16 13.25
C SER A 196 -20.19 1.47 14.57
N ASP A 197 -19.99 2.31 15.59
CA ASP A 197 -19.85 1.88 16.99
C ASP A 197 -21.07 1.08 17.48
N LEU A 198 -22.24 1.37 16.92
CA LEU A 198 -23.48 0.68 17.25
C LEU A 198 -23.43 -0.77 16.75
N GLU A 199 -23.16 -0.97 15.46
CA GLU A 199 -23.02 -2.31 14.85
C GLU A 199 -21.94 -3.14 15.57
N PHE A 200 -20.81 -2.51 15.89
CA PHE A 200 -19.73 -3.15 16.65
C PHE A 200 -20.16 -3.59 18.07
N LYS A 201 -20.92 -2.75 18.77
CA LYS A 201 -21.39 -3.05 20.13
C LYS A 201 -22.47 -4.12 20.13
N SER A 202 -23.40 -4.06 19.17
CA SER A 202 -24.48 -5.03 19.03
C SER A 202 -24.09 -6.31 18.30
N CYS A 203 -22.84 -6.40 17.80
CA CYS A 203 -22.38 -7.52 16.98
C CYS A 203 -23.29 -7.76 15.77
N ASP A 204 -23.66 -6.69 15.07
CA ASP A 204 -24.56 -6.77 13.90
C ASP A 204 -23.76 -7.02 12.61
N PRO A 205 -23.84 -8.22 11.99
CA PRO A 205 -23.12 -8.53 10.76
C PRO A 205 -23.92 -8.16 9.50
N SER A 206 -25.08 -7.50 9.62
CA SER A 206 -26.04 -7.36 8.51
C SER A 206 -25.59 -6.43 7.39
N SER A 207 -24.60 -5.57 7.62
CA SER A 207 -24.17 -4.56 6.63
C SER A 207 -22.67 -4.26 6.70
N PRO A 208 -21.81 -5.24 6.37
CA PRO A 208 -20.37 -5.04 6.39
C PRO A 208 -19.93 -4.09 5.27
N LEU A 209 -18.96 -3.23 5.57
CA LEU A 209 -18.22 -2.43 4.60
C LEU A 209 -17.27 -3.30 3.77
N ALA A 210 -16.71 -4.34 4.38
CA ALA A 210 -15.84 -5.33 3.76
C ALA A 210 -15.96 -6.67 4.49
N VAL A 211 -15.73 -7.77 3.77
CA VAL A 211 -15.73 -9.14 4.28
C VAL A 211 -14.44 -9.81 3.84
N HIS A 212 -13.78 -10.49 4.79
CA HIS A 212 -12.55 -11.24 4.58
C HIS A 212 -12.69 -12.63 5.21
N SER A 213 -12.27 -13.67 4.49
CA SER A 213 -12.55 -15.06 4.84
C SER A 213 -11.49 -16.01 4.28
N SER A 214 -10.23 -15.59 4.21
CA SER A 214 -9.15 -16.43 3.66
C SER A 214 -8.37 -17.20 4.72
N GLY A 215 -8.62 -16.91 6.01
CA GLY A 215 -7.88 -17.46 7.15
C GLY A 215 -6.55 -16.76 7.39
N GLN A 216 -6.12 -15.93 6.43
CA GLN A 216 -4.97 -15.07 6.55
C GLN A 216 -5.18 -13.76 5.78
N ASP A 217 -5.83 -12.83 6.45
CA ASP A 217 -6.25 -11.58 5.83
C ASP A 217 -5.42 -10.41 6.30
N LEU A 218 -4.91 -9.63 5.34
CA LEU A 218 -4.26 -8.37 5.64
C LEU A 218 -5.10 -7.17 5.21
N ILE A 219 -5.50 -6.39 6.21
CA ILE A 219 -6.35 -5.22 6.04
C ILE A 219 -5.55 -3.95 6.21
N ARG A 220 -5.47 -3.13 5.15
CA ARG A 220 -4.72 -1.86 5.17
C ARG A 220 -5.57 -0.71 5.68
N LEU A 221 -5.04 0.03 6.65
CA LEU A 221 -5.68 1.19 7.28
C LEU A 221 -5.44 2.44 6.41
N THR A 222 -6.33 2.65 5.45
CA THR A 222 -6.17 3.71 4.42
C THR A 222 -6.74 5.06 4.80
N LYS A 223 -7.59 5.12 5.83
CA LYS A 223 -8.27 6.35 6.27
C LYS A 223 -8.00 6.58 7.76
N PRO A 224 -7.87 7.85 8.20
CA PRO A 224 -7.85 8.14 9.62
C PRO A 224 -9.26 7.98 10.18
N GLY A 225 -9.37 7.64 11.45
CA GLY A 225 -10.66 7.43 12.11
C GLY A 225 -10.68 6.17 12.95
N ILE A 226 -11.87 5.77 13.38
CA ILE A 226 -12.08 4.52 14.11
C ILE A 226 -12.53 3.48 13.09
N HIS A 227 -11.88 2.32 13.08
CA HIS A 227 -12.30 1.17 12.31
C HIS A 227 -12.74 0.06 13.27
N TYR A 228 -13.78 -0.67 12.86
CA TYR A 228 -14.43 -1.69 13.66
C TYR A 228 -14.42 -2.99 12.88
N PHE A 229 -13.95 -4.05 13.51
CA PHE A 229 -13.87 -5.39 12.95
C PHE A 229 -14.61 -6.36 13.87
N ILE A 230 -15.48 -7.19 13.30
CA ILE A 230 -16.21 -8.25 13.99
C ILE A 230 -16.11 -9.56 13.21
N THR A 231 -16.47 -10.67 13.82
CA THR A 231 -16.77 -11.92 13.12
C THR A 231 -18.29 -12.03 12.89
N SER A 232 -18.71 -12.63 11.78
CA SER A 232 -20.11 -12.99 11.52
C SER A 232 -20.53 -14.26 12.26
N LYS A 233 -19.57 -15.00 12.82
CA LYS A 233 -19.84 -16.27 13.51
C LYS A 233 -20.69 -16.04 14.76
N THR A 234 -21.84 -16.70 14.79
CA THR A 234 -22.80 -16.61 15.90
C THR A 234 -22.14 -16.85 17.25
N GLY A 235 -22.29 -15.89 18.17
CA GLY A 235 -21.78 -15.96 19.55
C GLY A 235 -20.33 -15.50 19.72
N HIS A 236 -19.49 -15.61 18.68
CA HIS A 236 -18.06 -15.32 18.82
C HIS A 236 -17.79 -13.82 19.03
N CYS A 237 -18.54 -12.94 18.36
CA CYS A 237 -18.41 -11.50 18.56
C CYS A 237 -18.84 -11.08 19.98
N GLU A 238 -19.93 -11.68 20.48
CA GLU A 238 -20.44 -11.47 21.83
C GLU A 238 -19.47 -11.97 22.89
N ASP A 239 -18.76 -13.07 22.61
CA ASP A 239 -17.68 -13.63 23.42
C ASP A 239 -16.36 -12.84 23.30
N GLY A 240 -16.36 -11.71 22.59
CA GLY A 240 -15.26 -10.76 22.57
C GLY A 240 -14.35 -10.84 21.35
N LEU A 241 -14.67 -11.67 20.33
CA LEU A 241 -13.95 -11.68 19.04
C LEU A 241 -14.33 -10.47 18.17
N LYS A 242 -13.89 -9.30 18.62
CA LYS A 242 -14.11 -8.01 17.95
C LYS A 242 -12.99 -7.03 18.26
N LEU A 243 -12.63 -6.22 17.27
CA LEU A 243 -11.50 -5.30 17.36
C LEU A 243 -11.93 -3.88 16.96
N ARG A 244 -11.57 -2.91 17.79
CA ARG A 244 -11.68 -1.48 17.49
C ARG A 244 -10.28 -0.91 17.38
N VAL A 245 -9.95 -0.25 16.26
CA VAL A 245 -8.66 0.42 16.09
C VAL A 245 -8.85 1.91 15.84
N VAL A 246 -7.99 2.74 16.45
CA VAL A 246 -7.98 4.19 16.23
C VAL A 246 -6.79 4.55 15.34
N VAL A 247 -7.09 4.91 14.10
CA VAL A 247 -6.10 5.22 13.06
C VAL A 247 -5.83 6.71 13.02
N ARG A 248 -4.59 7.10 13.31
CA ARG A 248 -4.15 8.49 13.26
C ARG A 248 -3.74 8.88 11.85
N PRO A 249 -3.97 10.14 11.42
CA PRO A 249 -3.36 10.64 10.20
C PRO A 249 -1.84 10.46 10.24
N LEU A 250 -1.25 10.07 9.12
CA LEU A 250 0.21 10.08 9.00
C LEU A 250 0.70 11.52 9.27
N HIS A 251 1.66 11.66 10.19
CA HIS A 251 2.14 12.95 10.73
C HIS A 251 2.83 13.88 9.71
N ARG A 252 2.61 13.69 8.41
CA ARG A 252 3.23 14.47 7.33
C ARG A 252 2.28 15.23 6.41
N ALA A 253 1.03 15.43 6.83
CA ALA A 253 0.07 16.25 6.08
C ALA A 253 -0.66 17.34 6.90
N ILE A 254 -0.27 17.59 8.16
CA ILE A 254 -0.48 18.94 8.72
C ILE A 254 0.70 19.75 8.20
N ARG A 255 0.55 20.30 6.99
CA ARG A 255 1.30 21.52 6.63
C ARG A 255 1.09 22.43 7.82
N GLU A 256 2.17 22.71 8.54
CA GLU A 256 2.23 23.78 9.51
C GLU A 256 1.33 24.90 8.99
N LYS A 257 0.38 25.37 9.80
CA LYS A 257 -0.01 26.77 9.67
C LYS A 257 1.31 27.52 9.81
N ARG A 258 1.94 27.85 8.66
CA ARG A 258 3.26 28.46 8.55
C ARG A 258 3.35 29.53 9.64
N LYS A 259 4.02 29.24 10.75
CA LYS A 259 4.62 30.29 11.53
C LYS A 259 5.73 30.76 10.60
N LEU A 260 5.44 31.83 9.85
CA LEU A 260 6.41 32.54 9.01
C LEU A 260 7.73 32.60 9.79
N SER A 261 8.81 32.10 9.18
CA SER A 261 10.12 32.16 9.79
C SER A 261 10.44 33.62 10.12
N PRO A 262 11.33 33.91 11.08
CA PRO A 262 11.74 35.28 11.37
C PRO A 262 12.15 36.06 10.11
N LEU A 263 12.75 35.36 9.14
CA LEU A 263 13.15 35.90 7.85
C LEU A 263 11.94 36.27 6.97
N ASP A 264 10.90 35.44 6.93
CA ASP A 264 9.69 35.73 6.16
C ASP A 264 8.86 36.87 6.77
N ARG A 265 8.90 37.04 8.10
CA ARG A 265 8.32 38.21 8.77
C ARG A 265 9.09 39.48 8.43
N LEU A 266 10.42 39.40 8.42
CA LEU A 266 11.29 40.51 8.02
C LEU A 266 11.05 40.90 6.56
N ILE A 267 10.94 39.92 5.65
CA ILE A 267 10.66 40.17 4.23
C ILE A 267 9.30 40.84 4.03
N LYS A 268 8.25 40.38 4.72
CA LYS A 268 6.92 41.03 4.68
C LYS A 268 6.94 42.44 5.25
N TRP A 269 7.66 42.66 6.34
CA TRP A 269 7.83 44.00 6.93
C TRP A 269 8.61 44.92 5.99
N LEU A 270 9.68 44.47 5.34
CA LEU A 270 10.42 45.27 4.36
C LEU A 270 9.57 45.61 3.12
N GLN A 271 8.63 44.74 2.74
CA GLN A 271 7.70 44.99 1.64
C GLN A 271 6.64 46.04 1.97
N SER A 272 6.32 46.32 3.25
CA SER A 272 5.40 47.40 3.63
C SER A 272 6.02 48.80 3.55
N PHE A 273 7.34 48.92 3.36
CA PHE A 273 8.03 50.20 3.19
C PHE A 273 8.40 50.52 1.75
N ARG A 274 7.94 49.72 0.76
CA ARG A 274 8.12 50.09 -0.64
C ARG A 274 7.13 51.21 -0.98
N PRO A 275 7.59 52.43 -1.31
CA PRO A 275 6.70 53.48 -1.75
C PRO A 275 6.05 53.06 -3.07
N HIS A 276 4.73 53.24 -3.16
CA HIS A 276 4.01 53.03 -4.42
C HIS A 276 4.49 54.06 -5.46
N PRO A 277 4.73 53.66 -6.72
CA PRO A 277 4.92 54.62 -7.79
C PRO A 277 3.61 55.38 -7.99
N HIS A 278 3.63 56.69 -7.76
CA HIS A 278 2.52 57.56 -8.17
C HIS A 278 2.51 57.63 -9.70
N HIS A 279 1.41 57.18 -10.30
CA HIS A 279 0.96 57.60 -11.62
C HIS A 279 -0.27 58.50 -11.44
#